data_AF-A0A7J2H742-F1
#
_entry.id   AF-A0A7J2H742-F1
#
_cell.length_a   1.000
_cell.length_b   1.000
_cell.length_c   1.000
_cell.angle_alpha   90.00
_cell.angle_beta   90.00
_cell.angle_gamma   90.00
#
_symmetry.space_group_name_H-M   'P 1'
#
loop_
_entity.id
_entity.type
_entity.pdbx_description
1 polymer ?
#
loop_
_entity_poly.entity_id
_entity_poly.type
_entity_poly.pdbx_seq_one_letter_code
_entity_poly.pdbx_strand_id
1 'polypeptide(L)' 'MGESFKDEVLRLIAVHPLRLDYFEGLARERGLDAARLLDELIDEGAVRIVEYGGLRFLVRSRGAPRA' A
#
# COMPACT_ATOMS: atom_id res chain seq x y z
N MET A 1 -14.93 -13.45 -8.96
CA MET A 1 -14.79 -12.12 -8.33
C MET A 1 -13.34 -11.71 -8.54
N GLY A 2 -13.08 -10.72 -9.39
CA GLY A 2 -11.72 -10.25 -9.64
C GLY A 2 -11.15 -9.65 -8.35
N GLU A 3 -9.92 -10.02 -8.00
CA GLU A 3 -9.23 -9.43 -6.86
C GLU A 3 -9.02 -7.93 -7.11
N SER A 4 -9.44 -7.11 -6.15
CA SER A 4 -9.19 -5.67 -6.20
C SER A 4 -7.69 -5.42 -6.07
N PHE A 5 -7.17 -4.42 -6.77
CA PHE A 5 -5.77 -4.02 -6.69
C PHE A 5 -5.32 -3.76 -5.25
N LYS A 6 -6.21 -3.24 -4.39
CA LYS A 6 -5.96 -3.07 -2.95
C LYS A 6 -5.63 -4.40 -2.26
N ASP A 7 -6.36 -5.47 -2.54
CA ASP A 7 -6.16 -6.78 -1.90
C ASP A 7 -4.81 -7.40 -2.31
N GLU A 8 -4.45 -7.26 -3.59
CA GLU A 8 -3.14 -7.67 -4.12
C GLU A 8 -1.99 -6.95 -3.40
N VAL A 9 -2.10 -5.62 -3.26
CA VAL A 9 -1.11 -4.81 -2.55
C VAL A 9 -1.02 -5.23 -1.08
N LEU A 10 -2.16 -5.44 -0.40
CA LEU A 10 -2.20 -5.87 1.00
C LEU A 10 -1.56 -7.24 1.23
N ARG A 11 -1.65 -8.16 0.26
CA ARG A 11 -0.93 -9.45 0.31
C ARG A 11 0.56 -9.30 0.10
N LEU A 12 0.98 -8.49 -0.87
CA LEU A 12 2.39 -8.20 -1.12
C LEU A 12 3.06 -7.61 0.13
N ILE A 13 2.45 -6.57 0.73
CA ILE A 13 2.99 -5.93 1.93
C ILE A 13 2.93 -6.78 3.21
N ALA A 14 2.16 -7.88 3.19
CA ALA A 14 2.08 -8.80 4.32
C ALA A 14 3.35 -9.64 4.47
N VAL A 15 4.04 -9.91 3.35
CA VAL A 15 5.26 -10.72 3.31
C VAL A 15 6.50 -9.83 3.38
N HIS A 16 6.51 -8.70 2.66
CA HIS A 16 7.66 -7.79 2.64
C HIS A 16 7.22 -6.33 2.47
N PRO A 17 8.00 -5.34 2.95
CA PRO A 17 7.79 -3.94 2.58
C PRO A 17 7.77 -3.76 1.06
N LEU A 18 6.84 -2.95 0.56
CA LEU A 18 6.72 -2.63 -0.86
C LEU A 18 7.28 -1.22 -1.08
N ARG A 19 8.15 -1.01 -2.06
CA ARG A 19 8.60 0.35 -2.38
C ARG A 19 7.43 1.18 -2.91
N LEU A 20 7.33 2.43 -2.44
CA LEU A 20 6.25 3.33 -2.84
C LEU A 20 6.27 3.58 -4.36
N ASP A 21 7.46 3.82 -4.92
CA ASP A 21 7.68 3.99 -6.36
C ASP A 21 7.18 2.79 -7.20
N TYR A 22 7.36 1.56 -6.68
CA TYR A 22 6.87 0.36 -7.33
C TYR A 22 5.34 0.24 -7.26
N PHE A 23 4.74 0.59 -6.13
CA PHE A 23 3.28 0.68 -5.99
C PHE A 23 2.68 1.70 -6.98
N GLU A 24 3.31 2.88 -7.11
CA GLU A 24 2.88 3.91 -8.06
C GLU A 24 2.96 3.40 -9.50
N GLY A 25 4.02 2.66 -9.85
CA GLY A 25 4.16 1.98 -11.14
C GLY A 25 3.02 0.99 -11.40
N LEU A 26 2.76 0.08 -10.46
CA LEU A 26 1.71 -0.93 -10.59
C LEU A 26 0.31 -0.32 -10.75
N ALA A 27 0.00 0.73 -9.97
CA ALA A 27 -1.26 1.45 -10.07
C ALA A 27 -1.40 2.12 -11.45
N ARG A 28 -0.34 2.76 -11.93
CA ARG A 28 -0.31 3.43 -13.23
C ARG A 28 -0.48 2.45 -14.40
N GLU A 29 0.16 1.27 -14.34
CA GLU A 29 0.00 0.22 -15.36
C GLU A 29 -1.45 -0.28 -15.48
N ARG A 30 -2.21 -0.19 -14.38
CA ARG A 30 -3.65 -0.53 -14.36
C ARG A 30 -4.57 0.66 -14.64
N GLY A 31 -4.02 1.83 -14.97
CA GLY A 31 -4.81 3.05 -15.19
C GLY A 31 -5.49 3.59 -13.94
N LEU A 32 -4.98 3.25 -12.76
CA LEU A 32 -5.52 3.67 -11.47
C LEU A 32 -4.78 4.90 -10.94
N ASP A 33 -5.47 5.70 -10.13
CA ASP A 33 -4.87 6.83 -9.43
C ASP A 33 -4.15 6.32 -8.17
N ALA A 34 -2.82 6.24 -8.27
CA ALA A 34 -1.97 5.74 -7.19
C ALA A 34 -2.09 6.59 -5.92
N ALA A 35 -2.17 7.92 -6.06
CA ALA A 35 -2.24 8.84 -4.94
C ALA A 35 -3.55 8.65 -4.17
N ARG A 36 -4.67 8.54 -4.88
CA ARG A 36 -5.98 8.26 -4.28
C ARG A 36 -6.02 6.90 -3.60
N LEU A 37 -5.51 5.85 -4.25
CA LEU A 37 -5.48 4.51 -3.65
C LEU A 37 -4.62 4.45 -2.39
N LEU A 38 -3.48 5.14 -2.41
CA LEU A 38 -2.59 5.25 -1.27
C LEU A 38 -3.26 5.96 -0.10
N ASP A 39 -3.94 7.08 -0.39
CA ASP A 39 -4.71 7.85 0.60
C ASP A 39 -5.78 6.98 1.26
N GLU A 40 -6.59 6.26 0.45
CA GLU A 40 -7.59 5.33 0.96
C GLU A 40 -6.96 4.23 1.84
N LEU A 41 -5.85 3.61 1.42
CA LEU A 41 -5.20 2.56 2.20
C LEU A 41 -4.63 3.06 3.55
N ILE A 42 -4.20 4.32 3.61
CA ILE A 42 -3.71 4.96 4.83
C ILE A 42 -4.87 5.36 5.74
N ASP A 43 -5.93 5.94 5.17
CA ASP A 43 -7.15 6.32 5.89
C ASP A 43 -7.84 5.10 6.51
N GLU A 44 -7.92 4.00 5.77
CA GLU A 44 -8.39 2.70 6.26
C GLU A 44 -7.49 2.10 7.36
N GLY A 45 -6.33 2.70 7.64
CA GLY A 45 -5.36 2.24 8.62
C GLY A 45 -4.72 0.90 8.26
N ALA A 46 -4.86 0.46 7.01
CA ALA A 46 -4.40 -0.84 6.51
C ALA A 46 -2.90 -0.83 6.20
N VAL A 47 -2.36 0.33 5.83
CA VAL A 47 -0.95 0.51 5.49
C VAL A 47 -0.37 1.73 6.18
N ARG A 48 0.96 1.78 6.26
CA ARG A 48 1.71 2.96 6.66
C ARG A 48 2.92 3.14 5.77
N ILE A 49 3.34 4.38 5.59
CA ILE A 49 4.58 4.70 4.88
C ILE A 49 5.72 4.79 5.90
N VAL A 50 6.83 4.14 5.60
CA VAL A 50 8.08 4.26 6.35
C VAL A 50 9.20 4.71 5.41
N GLU A 51 10.07 5.57 5.90
CA GLU A 51 11.29 5.95 5.18
C GLU A 51 12.48 5.17 5.73
N TYR A 52 13.27 4.59 4.84
CA TYR A 52 14.48 3.86 5.19
C TYR A 52 15.54 4.06 4.11
N GLY A 53 16.70 4.63 4.48
CA GLY A 53 17.80 4.87 3.55
C GLY A 53 17.45 5.82 2.39
N GLY A 54 16.59 6.81 2.62
CA GLY A 54 16.13 7.76 1.59
C GLY A 54 15.06 7.19 0.64
N LEU A 55 14.59 5.98 0.88
CA LEU A 55 13.51 5.34 0.11
C LEU A 55 12.25 5.21 0.96
N ARG A 56 11.09 5.38 0.32
CA ARG A 56 9.78 5.25 0.94
C ARG A 56 9.20 3.86 0.67
N PHE A 57 8.70 3.22 1.71
CA PHE A 57 8.12 1.89 1.66
C PHE A 57 6.73 1.89 2.28
N LEU A 58 5.82 1.19 1.63
CA LEU A 58 4.54 0.75 2.14
C LEU A 58 4.74 -0.51 2.96
N VAL A 59 4.33 -0.46 4.22
CA VAL A 59 4.31 -1.62 5.11
C VAL A 59 2.91 -1.82 5.64
N ARG A 60 2.54 -3.09 5.85
CA ARG A 60 1.25 -3.42 6.45
C ARG A 60 1.17 -2.81 7.83
N SER A 61 0.14 -2.03 8.05
CA SER A 61 -0.22 -1.62 9.40
C SER A 61 -0.89 -2.84 10.05
N ARG A 62 -0.19 -3.49 10.99
CA ARG A 62 -0.84 -4.40 11.92
C ARG A 62 -1.70 -3.53 12.83
N GLY A 63 -2.93 -3.23 12.44
CA GLY A 63 -3.86 -2.62 13.38
C GLY A 63 -3.97 -3.52 14.61
N ALA A 64 -3.45 -3.08 15.75
CA ALA A 64 -4.25 -3.23 16.95
C ALA A 64 -5.41 -2.25 16.77
N PRO A 65 -6.68 -2.67 16.78
CA PRO A 65 -7.75 -1.73 17.03
C PRO A 65 -7.49 -1.11 18.41
N ARG A 66 -7.30 0.21 18.45
CA ARG A 66 -7.55 0.99 19.67
C ARG A 66 -8.96 1.53 19.56
N ALA A 67 -9.91 0.75 20.07
CA ALA A 67 -11.11 1.19 20.77
C ALA A 67 -11.76 -0.04 21.39
#